data_AF-A0A7Y1UHY5-F1
#
_entry.id   AF-A0A7Y1UHY5-F1
#
_cell.length_a   1.000
_cell.length_b   1.000
_cell.length_c   1.000
_cell.angle_alpha   90.00
_cell.angle_beta   90.00
_cell.angle_gamma   90.00
#
_symmetry.space_group_name_H-M   'P 1'
#
loop_
_entity.id
_entity.type
_entity.pdbx_description
1 polymer ?
#
loop_
_entity_poly.entity_id
_entity_poly.type
_entity_poly.pdbx_seq_one_letter_code
_entity_poly.pdbx_strand_id
1 'polypeptide(L)'
;MKINLSADVRDQLEAPTLLAAWPGMGNVGATAMAYMRATLGAKPLGEIDMSEQVAPQAVTVENGLVTLPEVAVNALYYLADPPLLFMESPENLEGPPALELMSILLDFARSYEVSSIITGAAYALPVGHREKIRVLGAANQGPIRDRLVPAGVELMKDGQISGLNGLLLGFAGLRRIPAACLLATMPQYAVNIPNPKSSRAIIETLERLLEVKVDMAGLNEAVEKMDESMDHIEKQIRMALNEGEAAPEGGGESWKEVEEEEVPKKVMQHIEKLFDEVKSTGSREKATQLKAELDRWNLFKLYEDRFLNLFREED
;
A
#
# COMPACT_ATOMS: atom_id res chain seq x y z
N MET A 1 -22.76 -10.78 -6.96
CA MET A 1 -21.70 -10.30 -7.88
C MET A 1 -21.64 -11.19 -9.12
N LYS A 2 -21.36 -10.60 -10.30
CA LYS A 2 -21.27 -11.35 -11.58
C LYS A 2 -20.10 -10.87 -12.42
N ILE A 3 -19.43 -11.78 -13.11
CA ILE A 3 -18.37 -11.44 -14.07
C ILE A 3 -18.98 -11.24 -15.47
N ASN A 4 -18.74 -10.07 -16.05
CA ASN A 4 -19.22 -9.68 -17.36
C ASN A 4 -18.01 -9.52 -18.28
N LEU A 5 -17.76 -10.52 -19.14
CA LEU A 5 -16.66 -10.49 -20.11
C LEU A 5 -17.14 -9.91 -21.44
N SER A 6 -16.33 -9.03 -22.04
CA SER A 6 -16.60 -8.42 -23.34
C SER A 6 -16.13 -9.28 -24.51
N ALA A 7 -15.26 -10.25 -24.26
CA ALA A 7 -14.74 -11.20 -25.25
C ALA A 7 -14.31 -12.53 -24.60
N ASP A 8 -14.30 -13.61 -25.38
CA ASP A 8 -13.63 -14.85 -25.01
C ASP A 8 -12.23 -14.86 -25.63
N VAL A 9 -11.20 -14.77 -24.79
CA VAL A 9 -9.79 -14.66 -25.21
C VAL A 9 -8.94 -15.81 -24.71
N ARG A 10 -9.56 -16.91 -24.25
CA ARG A 10 -8.84 -18.07 -23.69
C ARG A 10 -7.83 -18.66 -24.66
N ASP A 11 -8.18 -18.77 -25.94
CA ASP A 11 -7.29 -19.28 -26.99
C ASP A 11 -6.06 -18.37 -27.25
N GLN A 12 -6.04 -17.16 -26.69
CA GLN A 12 -4.92 -16.21 -26.79
C GLN A 12 -4.03 -16.21 -25.53
N LEU A 13 -4.44 -16.89 -24.45
CA LEU A 13 -3.82 -16.82 -23.14
C LEU A 13 -3.42 -18.22 -22.67
N GLU A 14 -2.25 -18.68 -23.09
CA GLU A 14 -1.71 -19.94 -22.61
C GLU A 14 -1.14 -19.75 -21.19
N ALA A 15 -1.79 -20.37 -20.20
CA ALA A 15 -1.36 -20.41 -18.80
C ALA A 15 -0.97 -19.02 -18.21
N PRO A 16 -1.85 -18.00 -18.31
CA PRO A 16 -1.51 -16.62 -17.98
C PRO A 16 -1.17 -16.44 -16.49
N THR A 17 -0.41 -15.40 -16.18
CA THR A 17 -0.28 -14.92 -14.78
C THR A 17 -1.33 -13.85 -14.50
N LEU A 18 -2.09 -13.99 -13.41
CA LEU A 18 -3.04 -12.98 -12.95
C LEU A 18 -2.35 -12.03 -11.97
N LEU A 19 -2.24 -10.76 -12.37
CA LEU A 19 -1.81 -9.65 -11.54
C LEU A 19 -3.02 -8.98 -10.91
N ALA A 20 -3.10 -8.98 -9.60
CA ALA A 20 -4.26 -8.45 -8.87
C ALA A 20 -3.79 -7.52 -7.75
N ALA A 21 -4.44 -6.37 -7.59
CA ALA A 21 -4.19 -5.52 -6.45
C ALA A 21 -5.42 -4.72 -6.02
N TRP A 22 -5.51 -4.51 -4.71
CA TRP A 22 -6.51 -3.65 -4.09
C TRP A 22 -5.85 -2.43 -3.45
N PRO A 23 -6.59 -1.31 -3.31
CA PRO A 23 -6.13 -0.15 -2.57
C PRO A 23 -5.66 -0.51 -1.16
N GLY A 24 -4.63 0.18 -0.70
CA GLY A 24 -3.99 -0.06 0.59
C GLY A 24 -2.97 1.01 0.92
N MET A 25 -2.06 0.72 1.85
CA MET A 25 -1.03 1.68 2.29
C MET A 25 -0.24 2.22 1.10
N GLY A 26 -0.17 3.55 1.01
CA GLY A 26 0.49 4.32 -0.06
C GLY A 26 0.04 3.97 -1.47
N ASN A 27 -1.12 3.30 -1.62
CA ASN A 27 -1.62 2.72 -2.86
C ASN A 27 -0.61 1.84 -3.62
N VAL A 28 0.38 1.28 -2.92
CA VAL A 28 1.60 0.73 -3.52
C VAL A 28 1.33 -0.36 -4.55
N GLY A 29 0.54 -1.37 -4.17
CA GLY A 29 0.20 -2.50 -5.02
C GLY A 29 -0.70 -2.10 -6.20
N ALA A 30 -1.78 -1.38 -5.91
CA ALA A 30 -2.74 -0.95 -6.94
C ALA A 30 -2.08 -0.05 -7.99
N THR A 31 -1.27 0.92 -7.57
CA THR A 31 -0.49 1.77 -8.49
C THR A 31 0.49 0.95 -9.31
N ALA A 32 1.17 -0.05 -8.73
CA ALA A 32 2.10 -0.90 -9.49
C ALA A 32 1.39 -1.68 -10.60
N MET A 33 0.30 -2.37 -10.27
CA MET A 33 -0.45 -3.18 -11.25
C MET A 33 -1.11 -2.31 -12.32
N ALA A 34 -1.70 -1.17 -11.92
CA ALA A 34 -2.35 -0.26 -12.84
C ALA A 34 -1.36 0.41 -13.80
N TYR A 35 -0.17 0.76 -13.31
CA TYR A 35 0.90 1.29 -14.15
C TYR A 35 1.39 0.24 -15.14
N MET A 36 1.63 -1.00 -14.71
CA MET A 36 2.03 -2.07 -15.63
C MET A 36 0.98 -2.34 -16.70
N ARG A 37 -0.30 -2.44 -16.32
CA ARG A 37 -1.41 -2.62 -17.25
C ARG A 37 -1.40 -1.53 -18.32
N ALA A 38 -1.32 -0.27 -17.90
CA ALA A 38 -1.35 0.88 -18.81
C ALA A 38 -0.14 0.89 -19.76
N THR A 39 1.07 0.72 -19.22
CA THR A 39 2.32 0.83 -19.97
C THR A 39 2.54 -0.35 -20.92
N LEU A 40 2.08 -1.56 -20.56
CA LEU A 40 2.13 -2.73 -21.43
C LEU A 40 0.99 -2.75 -22.47
N GLY A 41 0.06 -1.79 -22.42
CA GLY A 41 -1.04 -1.70 -23.37
C GLY A 41 -2.04 -2.85 -23.24
N ALA A 42 -2.29 -3.34 -22.03
CA ALA A 42 -3.26 -4.40 -21.80
C ALA A 42 -4.67 -3.93 -22.20
N LYS A 43 -5.42 -4.84 -22.83
CA LYS A 43 -6.74 -4.56 -23.40
C LYS A 43 -7.85 -4.88 -22.39
N PRO A 44 -8.95 -4.12 -22.36
CA PRO A 44 -10.10 -4.46 -21.52
C PRO A 44 -10.64 -5.85 -21.86
N LEU A 45 -10.93 -6.63 -20.82
CA LEU A 45 -11.51 -7.97 -20.92
C LEU A 45 -12.95 -8.01 -20.38
N GLY A 46 -13.25 -7.18 -19.39
CA GLY A 46 -14.55 -7.19 -18.74
C GLY A 46 -14.48 -6.59 -17.34
N GLU A 47 -15.51 -6.89 -16.55
CA GLU A 47 -15.65 -6.37 -15.19
C GLU A 47 -16.35 -7.37 -14.27
N ILE A 48 -16.17 -7.20 -12.97
CA ILE A 48 -16.97 -7.86 -11.94
C ILE A 48 -17.96 -6.84 -11.40
N ASP A 49 -19.23 -7.05 -11.72
CA ASP A 49 -20.35 -6.23 -11.30
C ASP A 49 -20.62 -6.40 -9.80
N MET A 50 -20.54 -5.25 -9.13
CA MET A 50 -20.67 -5.05 -7.69
C MET A 50 -22.01 -4.42 -7.29
N SER A 51 -22.90 -4.13 -8.25
CA SER A 51 -24.14 -3.38 -8.02
C SER A 51 -25.05 -4.00 -6.94
N GLU A 52 -25.09 -5.33 -6.87
CA GLU A 52 -25.86 -6.06 -5.84
C GLU A 52 -25.25 -5.93 -4.41
N GLN A 53 -24.04 -5.41 -4.29
CA GLN A 53 -23.27 -5.32 -3.03
C GLN A 53 -23.04 -3.88 -2.56
N VAL A 54 -23.32 -2.89 -3.41
CA VAL A 54 -23.19 -1.48 -3.07
C VAL A 54 -24.55 -0.92 -2.70
N ALA A 55 -24.66 -0.35 -1.50
CA ALA A 55 -25.82 0.41 -1.05
C ALA A 55 -25.49 1.90 -1.08
N PRO A 56 -25.88 2.65 -2.15
CA PRO A 56 -25.57 4.07 -2.26
C PRO A 56 -26.10 4.84 -1.05
N GLN A 57 -25.21 5.59 -0.38
CA GLN A 57 -25.55 6.40 0.80
C GLN A 57 -25.94 7.84 0.43
N ALA A 58 -25.63 8.25 -0.80
CA ALA A 58 -25.84 9.60 -1.29
C ALA A 58 -26.17 9.59 -2.78
N VAL A 59 -26.63 10.74 -3.27
CA VAL A 59 -26.89 11.04 -4.68
C VAL A 59 -26.02 12.21 -5.12
N THR A 60 -25.70 12.26 -6.40
CA THR A 60 -25.03 13.41 -7.02
C THR A 60 -26.10 14.39 -7.51
N VAL A 61 -25.91 15.68 -7.26
CA VAL A 61 -26.81 16.75 -7.74
C VAL A 61 -26.06 17.66 -8.70
N GLU A 62 -26.44 17.64 -9.97
CA GLU A 62 -25.86 18.49 -11.02
C GLU A 62 -26.97 19.24 -11.73
N ASN A 63 -26.89 20.58 -11.76
CA ASN A 63 -27.90 21.46 -12.36
C ASN A 63 -29.33 21.21 -11.81
N GLY A 64 -29.45 20.82 -10.54
CA GLY A 64 -30.73 20.49 -9.90
C GLY A 64 -31.31 19.12 -10.29
N LEU A 65 -30.57 18.31 -11.07
CA LEU A 65 -30.92 16.93 -11.39
C LEU A 65 -30.17 15.97 -10.47
N VAL A 66 -30.88 14.93 -10.03
CA VAL A 66 -30.36 13.92 -9.11
C VAL A 66 -29.98 12.66 -9.90
N THR A 67 -28.77 12.17 -9.70
CA THR A 67 -28.30 10.87 -10.22
C THR A 67 -27.73 10.02 -9.10
N LEU A 68 -27.84 8.70 -9.23
CA LEU A 68 -27.09 7.79 -8.38
C LEU A 68 -25.61 7.82 -8.81
N PRO A 69 -24.66 7.69 -7.86
CA PRO A 69 -23.26 7.52 -8.23
C PRO A 69 -23.09 6.25 -9.07
N GLU A 70 -22.18 6.29 -10.04
CA GLU A 70 -21.79 5.09 -10.76
C GLU A 70 -21.17 4.08 -9.78
N VAL A 71 -21.57 2.82 -9.90
CA VAL A 71 -21.01 1.76 -9.07
C VAL A 71 -19.61 1.48 -9.57
N ALA A 72 -18.63 1.62 -8.66
CA ALA A 72 -17.25 1.30 -8.98
C ALA A 72 -17.13 -0.21 -9.27
N VAL A 73 -16.64 -0.55 -10.47
CA VAL A 73 -16.52 -1.94 -10.94
C VAL A 73 -15.09 -2.44 -10.78
N ASN A 74 -14.93 -3.74 -10.48
CA ASN A 74 -13.59 -4.34 -10.55
C ASN A 74 -13.31 -4.66 -12.02
N ALA A 75 -12.29 -4.03 -12.60
CA ALA A 75 -11.99 -4.14 -14.01
C ALA A 75 -11.00 -5.27 -14.28
N LEU A 76 -11.21 -5.98 -15.40
CA LEU A 76 -10.38 -7.06 -15.89
C LEU A 76 -9.75 -6.67 -17.22
N TYR A 77 -8.46 -6.96 -17.37
CA TYR A 77 -7.70 -6.72 -18.59
C TYR A 77 -6.84 -7.92 -18.95
N TYR A 78 -6.40 -7.97 -20.21
CA TYR A 78 -5.48 -9.00 -20.68
C TYR A 78 -4.39 -8.47 -21.59
N LEU A 79 -3.26 -9.17 -21.60
CA LEU A 79 -2.19 -9.04 -22.57
C LEU A 79 -1.91 -10.44 -23.12
N ALA A 80 -1.83 -10.58 -24.45
CA ALA A 80 -1.63 -11.89 -25.08
C ALA A 80 -0.17 -12.36 -25.01
N ASP A 81 0.79 -11.43 -25.13
CA ASP A 81 2.22 -11.72 -25.18
C ASP A 81 3.04 -10.73 -24.32
N PRO A 82 3.63 -11.17 -23.19
CA PRO A 82 3.38 -12.48 -22.57
C PRO A 82 1.92 -12.57 -22.06
N PRO A 83 1.40 -13.80 -21.84
CA PRO A 83 0.03 -14.01 -21.40
C PRO A 83 -0.14 -13.52 -19.95
N LEU A 84 -0.79 -12.36 -19.80
CA LEU A 84 -1.08 -11.73 -18.50
C LEU A 84 -2.56 -11.40 -18.40
N LEU A 85 -3.09 -11.54 -17.20
CA LEU A 85 -4.39 -11.01 -16.79
C LEU A 85 -4.17 -9.96 -15.71
N PHE A 86 -4.99 -8.93 -15.70
CA PHE A 86 -4.99 -7.91 -14.65
C PHE A 86 -6.36 -7.83 -14.01
N MET A 87 -6.40 -7.69 -12.69
CA MET A 87 -7.59 -7.32 -11.95
C MET A 87 -7.30 -6.06 -11.13
N GLU A 88 -8.09 -5.02 -11.39
CA GLU A 88 -8.04 -3.76 -10.66
C GLU A 88 -9.34 -3.57 -9.88
N SER A 89 -9.20 -3.19 -8.62
CA SER A 89 -10.34 -2.89 -7.75
C SER A 89 -10.28 -1.43 -7.31
N PRO A 90 -11.40 -0.69 -7.38
CA PRO A 90 -11.47 0.69 -6.91
C PRO A 90 -11.51 0.79 -5.38
N GLU A 91 -11.89 -0.28 -4.70
CA GLU A 91 -12.12 -0.28 -3.25
C GLU A 91 -11.62 -1.57 -2.61
N ASN A 92 -11.14 -1.47 -1.37
CA ASN A 92 -10.79 -2.65 -0.58
C ASN A 92 -12.02 -3.08 0.24
N LEU A 93 -12.65 -4.18 -0.17
CA LEU A 93 -13.84 -4.71 0.50
C LEU A 93 -13.48 -5.48 1.77
N GLU A 94 -14.45 -5.57 2.68
CA GLU A 94 -14.37 -6.37 3.89
C GLU A 94 -15.58 -7.32 4.03
N GLY A 95 -15.48 -8.30 4.92
CA GLY A 95 -16.59 -9.18 5.27
C GLY A 95 -17.10 -10.08 4.13
N PRO A 96 -18.40 -10.43 4.11
CA PRO A 96 -18.97 -11.33 3.11
C PRO A 96 -18.75 -10.90 1.64
N PRO A 97 -18.89 -9.61 1.25
CA PRO A 97 -18.61 -9.19 -0.12
C PRO A 97 -17.16 -9.47 -0.56
N ALA A 98 -16.19 -9.26 0.32
CA ALA A 98 -14.79 -9.57 0.05
C ALA A 98 -14.58 -11.08 -0.23
N LEU A 99 -15.24 -11.95 0.53
CA LEU A 99 -15.19 -13.40 0.35
C LEU A 99 -15.83 -13.82 -0.98
N GLU A 100 -16.95 -13.21 -1.36
CA GLU A 100 -17.62 -13.43 -2.65
C GLU A 100 -16.73 -13.02 -3.82
N LEU A 101 -16.13 -11.82 -3.75
CA LEU A 101 -15.21 -11.31 -4.77
C LEU A 101 -14.01 -12.26 -4.97
N MET A 102 -13.39 -12.70 -3.87
CA MET A 102 -12.27 -13.65 -3.95
C MET A 102 -12.71 -14.99 -4.56
N SER A 103 -13.89 -15.50 -4.20
CA SER A 103 -14.41 -16.73 -4.79
C SER A 103 -14.58 -16.60 -6.31
N ILE A 104 -15.22 -15.52 -6.77
CA ILE A 104 -15.45 -15.25 -8.20
C ILE A 104 -14.14 -15.09 -8.95
N LEU A 105 -13.19 -14.33 -8.39
CA LEU A 105 -11.89 -14.12 -9.01
C LEU A 105 -11.11 -15.44 -9.16
N LEU A 106 -11.20 -16.33 -8.18
CA LEU A 106 -10.54 -17.64 -8.25
C LEU A 106 -11.27 -18.61 -9.19
N ASP A 107 -12.59 -18.51 -9.34
CA ASP A 107 -13.34 -19.25 -10.36
C ASP A 107 -12.94 -18.78 -11.77
N PHE A 108 -12.84 -17.47 -11.96
CA PHE A 108 -12.31 -16.86 -13.18
C PHE A 108 -10.90 -17.35 -13.49
N ALA A 109 -9.98 -17.28 -12.51
CA ALA A 109 -8.60 -17.73 -12.66
C ALA A 109 -8.51 -19.21 -13.09
N ARG A 110 -9.36 -20.09 -12.52
CA ARG A 110 -9.43 -21.49 -12.96
C ARG A 110 -9.95 -21.64 -14.37
N SER A 111 -10.96 -20.86 -14.75
CA SER A 111 -11.55 -20.92 -16.11
C SER A 111 -10.60 -20.43 -17.21
N TYR A 112 -9.57 -19.67 -16.84
CA TYR A 112 -8.50 -19.18 -17.71
C TYR A 112 -7.19 -19.97 -17.53
N GLU A 113 -7.22 -21.07 -16.76
CA GLU A 113 -6.05 -21.91 -16.50
C GLU A 113 -4.81 -21.12 -16.03
N VAL A 114 -5.04 -20.11 -15.19
CA VAL A 114 -3.99 -19.24 -14.66
C VAL A 114 -2.88 -20.06 -14.02
N SER A 115 -1.64 -19.84 -14.45
CA SER A 115 -0.46 -20.53 -13.93
C SER A 115 -0.05 -20.03 -12.55
N SER A 116 -0.27 -18.74 -12.28
CA SER A 116 -0.03 -18.14 -10.98
C SER A 116 -0.78 -16.83 -10.78
N ILE A 117 -1.03 -16.50 -9.51
CA ILE A 117 -1.57 -15.20 -9.09
C ILE A 117 -0.47 -14.43 -8.37
N ILE A 118 -0.25 -13.16 -8.74
CA ILE A 118 0.68 -12.28 -8.03
C ILE A 118 -0.06 -11.04 -7.56
N THR A 119 0.02 -10.75 -6.26
CA THR A 119 -0.50 -9.52 -5.66
C THR A 119 0.61 -8.59 -5.20
N GLY A 120 0.27 -7.30 -5.04
CA GLY A 120 1.18 -6.27 -4.54
C GLY A 120 0.61 -5.60 -3.28
N ALA A 121 1.47 -5.33 -2.31
CA ALA A 121 1.14 -4.62 -1.09
C ALA A 121 2.33 -3.77 -0.61
N ALA A 122 2.10 -2.97 0.45
CA ALA A 122 3.18 -2.26 1.13
C ALA A 122 3.56 -2.94 2.45
N TYR A 123 4.79 -2.72 2.89
CA TYR A 123 5.30 -3.13 4.20
C TYR A 123 5.82 -1.91 4.96
N ALA A 124 4.99 -1.38 5.87
CA ALA A 124 5.32 -0.19 6.63
C ALA A 124 6.42 -0.45 7.67
N LEU A 125 7.46 0.37 7.66
CA LEU A 125 8.59 0.30 8.59
C LEU A 125 8.89 1.68 9.20
N PRO A 126 9.41 1.75 10.44
CA PRO A 126 9.85 3.00 11.07
C PRO A 126 11.17 3.48 10.45
N VAL A 127 11.14 3.90 9.19
CA VAL A 127 12.29 4.34 8.39
C VAL A 127 11.95 5.61 7.62
N GLY A 128 12.94 6.41 7.26
CA GLY A 128 12.76 7.62 6.45
C GLY A 128 12.48 7.33 4.98
N HIS A 129 11.89 8.30 4.27
CA HIS A 129 11.53 8.18 2.84
C HIS A 129 12.73 8.02 1.88
N ARG A 130 13.95 8.30 2.35
CA ARG A 130 15.20 8.09 1.61
C ARG A 130 15.80 6.70 1.79
N GLU A 131 15.26 5.88 2.69
CA GLU A 131 15.73 4.51 2.90
C GLU A 131 15.56 3.68 1.62
N LYS A 132 16.48 2.74 1.39
CA LYS A 132 16.39 1.86 0.22
C LYS A 132 15.16 0.97 0.33
N ILE A 133 14.34 0.97 -0.73
CA ILE A 133 13.18 0.09 -0.81
C ILE A 133 13.65 -1.36 -0.95
N ARG A 134 13.12 -2.24 -0.10
CA ARG A 134 13.25 -3.69 -0.20
C ARG A 134 11.89 -4.27 -0.59
N VAL A 135 11.90 -5.39 -1.30
CA VAL A 135 10.68 -6.13 -1.63
C VAL A 135 10.72 -7.45 -0.89
N LEU A 136 9.80 -7.61 0.06
CA LEU A 136 9.56 -8.88 0.73
C LEU A 136 8.54 -9.69 -0.06
N GLY A 137 8.47 -10.99 0.17
CA GLY A 137 7.50 -11.85 -0.48
C GLY A 137 7.05 -13.03 0.35
N ALA A 138 5.77 -13.38 0.18
CA ALA A 138 5.19 -14.61 0.69
C ALA A 138 4.50 -15.36 -0.45
N ALA A 139 4.43 -16.68 -0.34
CA ALA A 139 3.86 -17.56 -1.36
C ALA A 139 3.12 -18.73 -0.71
N ASN A 140 2.05 -19.21 -1.37
CA ASN A 140 1.25 -20.31 -0.87
C ASN A 140 1.76 -21.71 -1.28
N GLN A 141 2.76 -21.78 -2.17
CA GLN A 141 3.34 -23.02 -2.68
C GLN A 141 4.87 -22.89 -2.89
N GLY A 142 5.59 -24.00 -2.73
CA GLY A 142 7.05 -24.06 -2.87
C GLY A 142 7.58 -23.59 -4.24
N PRO A 143 7.06 -24.09 -5.37
CA PRO A 143 7.58 -23.69 -6.68
C PRO A 143 7.48 -22.19 -6.98
N ILE A 144 6.36 -21.53 -6.66
CA ILE A 144 6.24 -20.08 -6.87
C ILE A 144 7.08 -19.29 -5.87
N ARG A 145 7.21 -19.74 -4.62
CA ARG A 145 8.15 -19.17 -3.63
C ARG A 145 9.58 -19.14 -4.17
N ASP A 146 10.03 -20.24 -4.75
CA ASP A 146 11.41 -20.42 -5.21
C ASP A 146 11.74 -19.53 -6.42
N ARG A 147 10.73 -19.11 -7.19
CA ARG A 147 10.86 -18.11 -8.26
C ARG A 147 11.08 -16.68 -7.74
N LEU A 148 10.67 -16.36 -6.51
CA LEU A 148 10.75 -15.01 -5.96
C LEU A 148 12.21 -14.59 -5.69
N VAL A 149 13.03 -15.51 -5.16
CA VAL A 149 14.40 -15.20 -4.72
C VAL A 149 15.30 -14.74 -5.87
N PRO A 150 15.34 -15.41 -7.04
CA PRO A 150 16.10 -14.92 -8.20
C PRO A 150 15.65 -13.54 -8.70
N ALA A 151 14.40 -13.13 -8.44
CA ALA A 151 13.89 -11.80 -8.78
C ALA A 151 14.23 -10.73 -7.74
N GLY A 152 15.05 -11.05 -6.73
CA GLY A 152 15.52 -10.11 -5.70
C GLY A 152 14.54 -9.93 -4.55
N VAL A 153 13.59 -10.85 -4.37
CA VAL A 153 12.59 -10.79 -3.28
C VAL A 153 13.13 -11.44 -2.01
N GLU A 154 13.03 -10.74 -0.89
CA GLU A 154 13.34 -11.24 0.45
C GLU A 154 12.17 -12.09 0.96
N LEU A 155 12.37 -13.40 1.17
CA LEU A 155 11.29 -14.24 1.70
C LEU A 155 10.91 -13.83 3.12
N MET A 156 9.63 -13.55 3.32
CA MET A 156 9.06 -13.26 4.63
C MET A 156 9.00 -14.55 5.44
N LYS A 157 9.77 -14.60 6.55
CA LYS A 157 9.84 -15.78 7.42
C LYS A 157 8.61 -15.93 8.29
N ASP A 158 8.23 -14.84 8.94
CA ASP A 158 7.13 -14.76 9.91
C ASP A 158 6.37 -13.45 9.72
N GLY A 159 5.08 -13.46 10.07
CA GLY A 159 4.23 -12.26 10.12
C GLY A 159 2.85 -12.49 9.51
N GLN A 160 2.15 -11.40 9.23
CA GLN A 160 0.79 -11.41 8.71
C GLN A 160 0.65 -10.44 7.54
N ILE A 161 -0.11 -10.84 6.53
CA ILE A 161 -0.49 -10.00 5.40
C ILE A 161 -2.00 -9.85 5.46
N SER A 162 -2.46 -8.67 5.85
CA SER A 162 -3.90 -8.35 5.94
C SER A 162 -4.46 -7.88 4.60
N GLY A 163 -5.80 -7.75 4.55
CA GLY A 163 -6.52 -7.28 3.36
C GLY A 163 -6.54 -8.27 2.21
N LEU A 164 -7.23 -7.89 1.14
CA LEU A 164 -7.48 -8.76 -0.01
C LEU A 164 -6.19 -9.21 -0.72
N ASN A 165 -5.17 -8.35 -0.75
CA ASN A 165 -3.85 -8.68 -1.31
C ASN A 165 -3.21 -9.90 -0.64
N GLY A 166 -3.35 -10.06 0.68
CA GLY A 166 -2.83 -11.21 1.43
C GLY A 166 -3.81 -12.38 1.46
N LEU A 167 -5.09 -12.11 1.69
CA LEU A 167 -6.13 -13.13 1.79
C LEU A 167 -6.26 -13.96 0.51
N LEU A 168 -6.13 -13.34 -0.66
CA LEU A 168 -6.22 -14.03 -1.95
C LEU A 168 -5.23 -15.20 -2.05
N LEU A 169 -4.01 -15.07 -1.52
CA LEU A 169 -3.01 -16.16 -1.50
C LEU A 169 -3.51 -17.35 -0.70
N GLY A 170 -4.10 -17.09 0.47
CA GLY A 170 -4.66 -18.12 1.35
C GLY A 170 -5.79 -18.87 0.66
N PHE A 171 -6.76 -18.15 0.09
CA PHE A 171 -7.89 -18.76 -0.63
C PHE A 171 -7.46 -19.45 -1.94
N ALA A 172 -6.48 -18.90 -2.67
CA ALA A 172 -5.87 -19.56 -3.82
C ALA A 172 -5.22 -20.90 -3.42
N GLY A 173 -4.59 -20.95 -2.24
CA GLY A 173 -3.99 -22.15 -1.68
C GLY A 173 -5.02 -23.27 -1.46
N LEU A 174 -6.20 -22.94 -0.94
CA LEU A 174 -7.32 -23.88 -0.78
C LEU A 174 -7.78 -24.46 -2.12
N ARG A 175 -7.59 -23.72 -3.23
CA ARG A 175 -7.94 -24.14 -4.59
C ARG A 175 -6.74 -24.67 -5.39
N ARG A 176 -5.58 -24.85 -4.75
CA ARG A 176 -4.32 -25.30 -5.36
C ARG A 176 -3.82 -24.40 -6.51
N ILE A 177 -4.19 -23.13 -6.51
CA ILE A 177 -3.68 -22.15 -7.47
C ILE A 177 -2.40 -21.53 -6.88
N PRO A 178 -1.25 -21.59 -7.58
CA PRO A 178 -0.03 -20.96 -7.12
C PRO A 178 -0.23 -19.45 -6.96
N ALA A 179 0.13 -18.89 -5.81
CA ALA A 179 -0.01 -17.46 -5.55
C ALA A 179 1.14 -16.91 -4.70
N ALA A 180 1.51 -15.66 -4.98
CA ALA A 180 2.52 -14.91 -4.25
C ALA A 180 2.09 -13.44 -4.05
N CYS A 181 2.60 -12.81 -2.99
CA CYS A 181 2.36 -11.42 -2.65
C CYS A 181 3.71 -10.74 -2.50
N LEU A 182 3.90 -9.63 -3.21
CA LEU A 182 5.09 -8.78 -3.16
C LEU A 182 4.80 -7.59 -2.24
N LEU A 183 5.65 -7.38 -1.24
CA LEU A 183 5.49 -6.32 -0.25
C LEU A 183 6.69 -5.37 -0.29
N ALA A 184 6.51 -4.20 -0.92
CA ALA A 184 7.56 -3.18 -0.94
C ALA A 184 7.57 -2.38 0.37
N THR A 185 8.76 -2.22 0.96
CA THR A 185 8.92 -1.45 2.20
C THR A 185 8.56 0.01 1.99
N MET A 186 7.89 0.65 2.95
CA MET A 186 7.63 2.08 2.92
C MET A 186 7.75 2.72 4.31
N PRO A 187 7.96 4.04 4.41
CA PRO A 187 7.90 4.75 5.68
C PRO A 187 6.54 4.61 6.35
N GLN A 188 6.52 4.19 7.62
CA GLN A 188 5.29 3.95 8.38
C GLN A 188 4.48 5.24 8.60
N TYR A 189 5.12 6.39 8.60
CA TYR A 189 4.42 7.66 8.70
C TYR A 189 3.73 8.10 7.40
N ALA A 190 4.12 7.50 6.27
CA ALA A 190 3.60 7.84 4.95
C ALA A 190 2.53 6.86 4.46
N VAL A 191 1.94 6.04 5.35
CA VAL A 191 0.99 4.98 4.97
C VAL A 191 -0.26 5.48 4.23
N ASN A 192 -0.63 6.75 4.40
CA ASN A 192 -1.77 7.37 3.72
C ASN A 192 -1.33 8.27 2.53
N ILE A 193 -0.03 8.35 2.25
CA ILE A 193 0.52 9.17 1.17
C ILE A 193 0.90 8.24 0.01
N PRO A 194 0.49 8.52 -1.24
CA PRO A 194 0.90 7.74 -2.40
C PRO A 194 2.42 7.51 -2.42
N ASN A 195 2.84 6.26 -2.61
CA ASN A 195 4.25 5.88 -2.59
C ASN A 195 4.67 5.23 -3.91
N PRO A 196 4.81 6.02 -5.00
CA PRO A 196 5.25 5.53 -6.31
C PRO A 196 6.65 4.90 -6.26
N LYS A 197 7.48 5.27 -5.28
CA LYS A 197 8.83 4.71 -5.09
C LYS A 197 8.77 3.22 -4.71
N SER A 198 7.84 2.87 -3.84
CA SER A 198 7.55 1.49 -3.46
C SER A 198 6.84 0.73 -4.58
N SER A 199 5.91 1.38 -5.30
CA SER A 199 5.28 0.79 -6.48
C SER A 199 6.32 0.43 -7.54
N ARG A 200 7.28 1.33 -7.81
CA ARG A 200 8.36 1.09 -8.78
C ARG A 200 9.17 -0.16 -8.43
N ALA A 201 9.49 -0.37 -7.16
CA ALA A 201 10.22 -1.57 -6.72
C ALA A 201 9.43 -2.87 -6.95
N ILE A 202 8.09 -2.84 -6.83
CA ILE A 202 7.23 -3.98 -7.20
C ILE A 202 7.30 -4.21 -8.71
N ILE A 203 7.19 -3.16 -9.53
CA ILE A 203 7.24 -3.28 -10.99
C ILE A 203 8.59 -3.83 -11.44
N GLU A 204 9.71 -3.32 -10.93
CA GLU A 204 11.06 -3.83 -11.22
C GLU A 204 11.20 -5.32 -10.87
N THR A 205 10.51 -5.78 -9.82
CA THR A 205 10.45 -7.19 -9.44
C THR A 205 9.61 -8.00 -10.43
N LEU A 206 8.46 -7.47 -10.85
CA LEU A 206 7.59 -8.11 -11.82
C LEU A 206 8.22 -8.17 -13.23
N GLU A 207 8.98 -7.16 -13.65
CA GLU A 207 9.77 -7.20 -14.90
C GLU A 207 10.70 -8.41 -14.91
N ARG A 208 11.37 -8.71 -13.79
CA ARG A 208 12.25 -9.87 -13.67
C ARG A 208 11.48 -11.19 -13.61
N LEU A 209 10.33 -11.24 -12.93
CA LEU A 209 9.53 -12.46 -12.76
C LEU A 209 8.79 -12.89 -14.03
N LEU A 210 8.36 -11.91 -14.82
CA LEU A 210 7.52 -12.08 -16.00
C LEU A 210 8.29 -11.86 -17.31
N GLU A 211 9.57 -11.48 -17.21
CA GLU A 211 10.45 -11.19 -18.35
C GLU A 211 9.89 -10.11 -19.29
N VAL A 212 9.21 -9.11 -18.72
CA VAL A 212 8.65 -7.95 -19.45
C VAL A 212 9.52 -6.71 -19.28
N LYS A 213 9.32 -5.73 -20.16
CA LYS A 213 9.89 -4.38 -20.03
C LYS A 213 8.77 -3.36 -19.87
N VAL A 214 8.89 -2.52 -18.85
CA VAL A 214 7.94 -1.46 -18.52
C VAL A 214 8.67 -0.12 -18.60
N ASP A 215 8.12 0.82 -19.35
CA ASP A 215 8.63 2.20 -19.36
C ASP A 215 8.35 2.88 -18.01
N MET A 216 9.41 3.23 -17.28
CA MET A 216 9.34 3.82 -15.95
C MET A 216 9.32 5.35 -15.94
N ALA A 217 9.36 6.02 -17.10
CA ALA A 217 9.52 7.48 -17.18
C ALA A 217 8.49 8.25 -16.32
N GLY A 218 7.20 8.01 -16.54
CA GLY A 218 6.14 8.68 -15.79
C GLY A 218 6.13 8.32 -14.29
N LEU A 219 6.51 7.08 -13.95
CA LEU A 219 6.63 6.67 -12.55
C LEU A 219 7.81 7.34 -11.85
N ASN A 220 8.93 7.54 -12.56
CA ASN A 220 10.10 8.24 -12.01
C ASN A 220 9.80 9.71 -11.72
N GLU A 221 9.05 10.40 -12.59
CA GLU A 221 8.58 11.76 -12.29
C GLU A 221 7.68 11.80 -11.04
N ALA A 222 6.81 10.80 -10.87
CA ALA A 222 5.99 10.70 -9.66
C ALA A 222 6.83 10.45 -8.39
N VAL A 223 7.92 9.69 -8.51
CA VAL A 223 8.88 9.47 -7.41
C VAL A 223 9.59 10.77 -7.03
N GLU A 224 10.05 11.55 -8.01
CA GLU A 224 10.70 12.84 -7.75
C GLU A 224 9.77 13.81 -7.02
N LYS A 225 8.52 13.95 -7.48
CA LYS A 225 7.50 14.77 -6.81
C LYS A 225 7.21 14.30 -5.38
N MET A 226 7.13 12.98 -5.18
CA MET A 226 6.96 12.41 -3.84
C MET A 226 8.14 12.78 -2.94
N ASP A 227 9.39 12.57 -3.39
CA ASP A 227 10.58 12.88 -2.60
C ASP A 227 10.64 14.39 -2.26
N GLU A 228 10.27 15.29 -3.18
CA GLU A 228 10.17 16.74 -2.91
C GLU A 228 9.10 17.08 -1.85
N SER A 229 7.90 16.50 -1.96
CA SER A 229 6.84 16.70 -0.96
C SER A 229 7.25 16.15 0.40
N MET A 230 7.91 15.00 0.45
CA MET A 230 8.38 14.39 1.70
C MET A 230 9.50 15.20 2.35
N ASP A 231 10.44 15.74 1.57
CA ASP A 231 11.46 16.68 2.06
C ASP A 231 10.81 17.95 2.64
N HIS A 232 9.73 18.46 2.01
CA HIS A 232 8.98 19.59 2.56
C HIS A 232 8.29 19.24 3.88
N ILE A 233 7.61 18.09 3.96
CA ILE A 233 6.96 17.60 5.18
C ILE A 233 7.99 17.44 6.30
N GLU A 234 9.13 16.80 6.03
CA GLU A 234 10.21 16.66 7.02
C GLU A 234 10.77 18.01 7.46
N LYS A 235 10.91 18.98 6.55
CA LYS A 235 11.36 20.33 6.89
C LYS A 235 10.32 21.08 7.74
N GLN A 236 9.04 21.00 7.42
CA GLN A 236 7.98 21.62 8.21
C GLN A 236 7.90 21.03 9.61
N ILE A 237 8.02 19.70 9.72
CA ILE A 237 8.16 19.01 11.00
C ILE A 237 9.37 19.61 11.75
N ARG A 238 10.56 19.65 11.15
CA ARG A 238 11.77 20.26 11.76
C ARG A 238 11.61 21.72 12.19
N MET A 239 10.94 22.54 11.38
CA MET A 239 10.71 23.96 11.71
C MET A 239 9.72 24.10 12.87
N ALA A 240 8.61 23.37 12.85
CA ALA A 240 7.66 23.33 13.96
C ALA A 240 8.30 22.81 15.26
N LEU A 241 9.23 21.84 15.16
CA LEU A 241 10.02 21.34 16.28
C LEU A 241 10.95 22.44 16.85
N ASN A 242 11.59 23.25 15.99
CA ASN A 242 12.52 24.30 16.43
C ASN A 242 11.81 25.57 16.93
N GLU A 243 10.63 25.91 16.41
CA GLU A 243 9.82 27.06 16.86
C GLU A 243 9.01 26.74 18.13
N GLY A 244 8.93 25.45 18.51
CA GLY A 244 8.27 24.94 19.72
C GLY A 244 8.94 25.31 21.05
N GLU A 245 10.09 25.99 21.07
CA GLU A 245 10.66 26.58 22.30
C GLU A 245 9.89 27.84 22.77
N ALA A 246 8.83 28.25 22.07
CA ALA A 246 7.91 29.30 22.50
C ALA A 246 6.45 28.87 22.37
N ALA A 247 5.97 27.98 23.24
CA ALA A 247 4.55 27.66 23.32
C ALA A 247 3.79 28.68 24.21
N PRO A 248 2.62 29.19 23.78
CA PRO A 248 1.51 29.45 24.67
C PRO A 248 0.59 28.21 24.72
N GLU A 249 0.10 27.91 25.92
CA GLU A 249 -0.80 26.80 26.23
C GLU A 249 -2.17 26.90 25.51
N GLY A 250 -2.71 25.76 25.07
CA GLY A 250 -4.16 25.58 24.95
C GLY A 250 -4.68 24.61 23.89
N GLY A 251 -5.38 23.55 24.34
CA GLY A 251 -6.67 23.14 23.76
C GLY A 251 -6.79 21.83 22.94
N GLY A 252 -7.20 20.75 23.60
CA GLY A 252 -8.42 19.95 23.30
C GLY A 252 -8.71 19.31 21.92
N GLU A 253 -8.61 17.97 21.90
CA GLU A 253 -9.25 16.88 21.11
C GLU A 253 -10.18 17.16 19.88
N SER A 254 -9.95 16.39 18.80
CA SER A 254 -10.94 15.49 18.14
C SER A 254 -10.32 14.74 16.95
N TRP A 255 -10.65 13.46 16.76
CA TRP A 255 -10.13 12.59 15.69
C TRP A 255 -11.18 12.36 14.60
N LYS A 256 -10.90 12.81 13.37
CA LYS A 256 -11.36 12.21 12.09
C LYS A 256 -10.71 12.94 10.90
N GLU A 257 -10.36 12.15 9.88
CA GLU A 257 -9.87 12.51 8.53
C GLU A 257 -8.67 13.48 8.51
N VAL A 258 -7.48 12.95 8.21
CA VAL A 258 -6.24 13.73 8.24
C VAL A 258 -5.88 14.15 6.81
N GLU A 259 -6.08 15.44 6.51
CA GLU A 259 -5.52 16.11 5.34
C GLU A 259 -3.98 16.22 5.46
N GLU A 260 -3.28 16.18 4.32
CA GLU A 260 -1.80 16.14 4.23
C GLU A 260 -1.08 17.28 4.98
N GLU A 261 -1.75 18.43 5.19
CA GLU A 261 -1.20 19.59 5.91
C GLU A 261 -1.21 19.44 7.45
N GLU A 262 -2.00 18.53 8.03
CA GLU A 262 -2.12 18.38 9.49
C GLU A 262 -1.21 17.30 10.10
N VAL A 263 -0.64 16.43 9.27
CA VAL A 263 0.25 15.33 9.71
C VAL A 263 1.42 15.86 10.56
N PRO A 264 2.11 16.96 10.19
CA PRO A 264 3.18 17.50 11.01
C PRO A 264 2.74 17.86 12.44
N LYS A 265 1.61 18.57 12.60
CA LYS A 265 1.17 19.10 13.91
C LYS A 265 0.75 18.02 14.91
N LYS A 266 0.13 16.93 14.44
CA LYS A 266 -0.34 15.86 15.35
C LYS A 266 0.81 14.99 15.86
N VAL A 267 1.81 14.76 15.01
CA VAL A 267 3.04 14.02 15.37
C VAL A 267 3.84 14.78 16.41
N MET A 268 3.98 16.09 16.19
CA MET A 268 4.57 17.03 17.15
C MET A 268 3.94 16.93 18.53
N GLN A 269 2.62 17.09 18.62
CA GLN A 269 1.89 17.04 19.88
C GLN A 269 2.07 15.70 20.60
N HIS A 270 2.14 14.61 19.85
CA HIS A 270 2.37 13.29 20.42
C HIS A 270 3.78 13.13 20.99
N ILE A 271 4.81 13.58 20.26
CA ILE A 271 6.21 13.55 20.72
C ILE A 271 6.38 14.42 21.96
N GLU A 272 5.82 15.64 21.97
CA GLU A 272 5.85 16.54 23.13
C GLU A 272 5.20 15.90 24.37
N LYS A 273 4.02 15.30 24.19
CA LYS A 273 3.35 14.58 25.27
C LYS A 273 4.20 13.44 25.84
N LEU A 274 4.92 12.70 24.99
CA LEU A 274 5.84 11.66 25.44
C LEU A 274 7.03 12.24 26.20
N PHE A 275 7.57 13.39 25.80
CA PHE A 275 8.58 14.11 26.57
C PHE A 275 8.09 14.50 27.96
N ASP A 276 6.89 15.07 28.06
CA ASP A 276 6.27 15.47 29.34
C ASP A 276 5.97 14.27 30.23
N GLU A 277 5.49 13.17 29.66
CA GLU A 277 5.24 11.92 30.38
C GLU A 277 6.55 11.33 30.93
N VAL A 278 7.65 11.36 30.18
CA VAL A 278 8.96 10.89 30.67
C VAL A 278 9.48 11.79 31.78
N LYS A 279 9.38 13.11 31.62
CA LYS A 279 9.84 14.09 32.61
C LYS A 279 9.06 14.00 33.92
N SER A 280 7.74 13.80 33.85
CA SER A 280 6.87 13.73 35.04
C SER A 280 6.93 12.40 35.77
N THR A 281 7.13 11.29 35.05
CA THR A 281 7.07 9.94 35.65
C THR A 281 8.45 9.32 35.89
N GLY A 282 9.50 9.81 35.24
CA GLY A 282 10.83 9.17 35.24
C GLY A 282 10.83 7.75 34.65
N SER A 283 9.76 7.36 33.95
CA SER A 283 9.57 5.99 33.49
C SER A 283 10.52 5.64 32.34
N ARG A 284 11.41 4.67 32.58
CA ARG A 284 12.26 4.08 31.53
C ARG A 284 11.46 3.47 30.38
N GLU A 285 10.26 2.96 30.67
CA GLU A 285 9.36 2.41 29.65
C GLU A 285 8.88 3.52 28.72
N LYS A 286 8.42 4.64 29.28
CA LYS A 286 8.00 5.81 28.51
C LYS A 286 9.14 6.42 27.72
N ALA A 287 10.35 6.42 28.26
CA ALA A 287 11.50 6.93 27.54
C ALA A 287 11.92 6.03 26.38
N THR A 288 11.71 4.72 26.51
CA THR A 288 11.87 3.77 25.40
C THR A 288 10.82 4.03 24.31
N GLN A 289 9.57 4.31 24.70
CA GLN A 289 8.50 4.68 23.77
C GLN A 289 8.82 6.00 23.03
N LEU A 290 9.29 7.01 23.75
CA LEU A 290 9.72 8.28 23.18
C LEU A 290 10.86 8.10 22.17
N LYS A 291 11.89 7.33 22.53
CA LYS A 291 12.99 7.02 21.61
C LYS A 291 12.49 6.32 20.35
N ALA A 292 11.59 5.34 20.49
CA ALA A 292 11.03 4.61 19.37
C ALA A 292 10.22 5.51 18.42
N GLU A 293 9.42 6.45 18.96
CA GLU A 293 8.73 7.45 18.14
C GLU A 293 9.73 8.40 17.47
N LEU A 294 10.72 8.90 18.18
CA LEU A 294 11.77 9.73 17.57
C LEU A 294 12.52 9.01 16.45
N ASP A 295 12.84 7.72 16.61
CA ASP A 295 13.45 6.90 15.57
C ASP A 295 12.48 6.68 14.39
N ARG A 296 11.19 6.43 14.67
CA ARG A 296 10.14 6.22 13.66
C ARG A 296 9.98 7.39 12.69
N TRP A 297 10.14 8.61 13.20
CA TRP A 297 10.08 9.84 12.41
C TRP A 297 11.45 10.31 11.92
N ASN A 298 12.52 9.54 12.18
CA ASN A 298 13.90 9.93 11.90
C ASN A 298 14.29 11.29 12.52
N LEU A 299 13.71 11.58 13.69
CA LEU A 299 13.91 12.80 14.48
C LEU A 299 14.92 12.60 15.60
N PHE A 300 15.35 11.37 15.90
CA PHE A 300 16.23 11.10 17.04
C PHE A 300 17.50 11.94 17.04
N LYS A 301 18.19 12.09 15.91
CA LYS A 301 19.40 12.94 15.83
C LYS A 301 19.15 14.42 16.15
N LEU A 302 17.94 14.92 15.90
CA LEU A 302 17.55 16.28 16.23
C LEU A 302 17.19 16.42 17.71
N TYR A 303 16.67 15.35 18.30
CA TYR A 303 16.19 15.28 19.68
C TYR A 303 17.18 14.66 20.65
N GLU A 304 18.34 14.24 20.18
CA GLU A 304 19.32 13.46 20.95
C GLU A 304 19.70 14.21 22.23
N ASP A 305 20.05 15.49 22.12
CA ASP A 305 20.41 16.31 23.28
C ASP A 305 19.25 16.47 24.26
N ARG A 306 18.04 16.75 23.77
CA ARG A 306 16.83 16.89 24.61
C ARG A 306 16.45 15.57 25.29
N PHE A 307 16.57 14.46 24.57
CA PHE A 307 16.31 13.11 25.05
C PHE A 307 17.34 12.70 26.12
N LEU A 308 18.63 12.97 25.88
CA LEU A 308 19.70 12.69 26.85
C LEU A 308 19.56 13.56 28.11
N ASN A 309 19.11 14.81 27.96
CA ASN A 309 18.85 15.72 29.08
C ASN A 309 17.71 15.25 30.00
N LEU A 310 16.79 14.37 29.55
CA LEU A 310 15.76 13.78 30.42
C LEU A 310 16.35 12.89 31.54
N PHE A 311 17.61 12.47 31.40
CA PHE A 311 18.26 11.55 32.33
C PHE A 311 19.49 12.14 33.04
N ARG A 312 19.76 13.44 32.84
CA ARG A 312 20.75 14.15 33.63
C ARG A 312 20.10 14.53 34.96
N GLU A 313 20.69 14.09 36.07
CA GLU A 313 20.29 14.57 37.40
C GLU A 313 20.60 16.08 37.47
N GLU A 314 19.65 16.89 37.94
CA GLU A 314 19.92 18.28 38.32
C GLU A 314 20.79 18.24 39.59
N ASP A 315 22.09 18.50 39.44
CA ASP A 315 23.02 18.78 40.55
C ASP A 315 22.68 20.11 41.27
#